data_AF-A0A0F3M605-F1
#
_entry.id   AF-A0A0F3M605-F1
#
_cell.length_a   1.000
_cell.length_b   1.000
_cell.length_c   1.000
_cell.angle_alpha   90.00
_cell.angle_beta   90.00
_cell.angle_gamma   90.00
#
_symmetry.space_group_name_H-M   'P 1'
#
loop_
_entity.id
_entity.type
_entity.pdbx_description
1 polymer ?
#
loop_
_entity_poly.entity_id
_entity_poly.type
_entity_poly.pdbx_seq_one_letter_code
_entity_poly.pdbx_strand_id
1 'polypeptide(L)'
;MLLAGRRGQIMYWSPFGGALLPALNKNAAAPNENFNLCIAGVPGSGKSVFMQELMLSVLGVGGKVFVLDYGRSFKRTCLILGGSYIEFDMKNPVSINPFSEVPEDDSAKSIEARSDFYLTFHPILATMAAPQYGTSDLQQPMLQRALISVWQKKGAKAEITDIADWLSNREESYAKELGNMLFPFTKDGQHGRFFSGKAQLSLIQI
;
A
#
# COMPACT_ATOMS: atom_id res chain seq x y z
N MET A 1 5.10 20.70 16.13
CA MET A 1 4.34 20.13 17.26
C MET A 1 4.85 20.70 18.58
N LEU A 2 3.93 20.99 19.51
CA LEU A 2 4.24 21.43 20.87
C LEU A 2 4.25 20.22 21.81
N LEU A 3 5.32 20.03 22.58
CA LEU A 3 5.45 18.96 23.57
C LEU A 3 5.68 19.55 24.96
N ALA A 4 5.16 18.88 25.99
CA ALA A 4 5.34 19.25 27.38
C ALA A 4 6.14 18.18 28.13
N GLY A 5 7.25 18.58 28.73
CA GLY A 5 8.08 17.74 29.59
C GLY A 5 7.46 17.52 30.97
N ARG A 6 7.97 16.54 31.72
CA ARG A 6 7.45 16.17 33.05
C ARG A 6 7.47 17.32 34.08
N ARG A 7 8.32 18.33 33.90
CA ARG A 7 8.36 19.53 34.77
C ARG A 7 7.70 20.75 34.12
N GLY A 8 6.83 20.54 33.12
CA GLY A 8 6.15 21.62 32.40
C GLY A 8 7.04 22.35 31.39
N GLN A 9 8.21 21.81 31.05
CA GLN A 9 9.05 22.42 30.02
C GLN A 9 8.38 22.32 28.65
N ILE A 10 8.31 23.43 27.93
CA ILE A 10 7.78 23.46 26.58
C ILE A 10 8.90 23.16 25.59
N MET A 11 8.63 22.23 24.67
CA MET A 11 9.54 21.88 23.57
C MET A 11 8.78 21.94 22.24
N TYR A 12 9.37 22.60 21.25
CA TYR A 12 8.91 22.51 19.86
C TYR A 12 9.73 21.46 19.13
N TRP A 13 9.03 20.56 18.44
CA TRP A 13 9.66 19.52 17.67
C TRP A 13 8.95 19.27 16.34
N SER A 14 9.74 18.95 15.32
CA SER A 14 9.31 18.60 13.97
C SER A 14 10.24 17.52 13.42
N PRO A 15 9.73 16.37 12.93
CA PRO A 15 10.58 15.35 12.31
C PRO A 15 11.16 15.81 10.96
N PHE A 16 10.59 16.86 10.37
CA PHE A 16 11.03 17.42 9.08
C PHE A 16 12.06 18.54 9.24
N GLY A 17 12.50 18.83 10.47
CA GLY A 17 13.37 19.96 10.76
C GLY A 17 12.81 21.27 10.18
N GLY A 18 13.65 22.01 9.46
CA GLY A 18 13.26 23.22 8.73
C GLY A 18 12.68 22.99 7.32
N ALA A 19 12.56 21.75 6.84
CA ALA A 19 12.08 21.46 5.48
C ALA A 19 10.64 21.93 5.25
N LEU A 20 9.79 21.87 6.28
CA LEU A 20 8.41 22.37 6.24
C LEU A 20 8.30 23.84 6.68
N LEU A 21 9.42 24.52 6.95
CA LEU A 21 9.46 25.93 7.36
C LEU A 21 10.53 26.70 6.54
N PRO A 22 10.30 26.90 5.22
CA PRO A 22 11.30 27.51 4.32
C PRO A 22 11.77 28.89 4.78
N ALA A 23 10.91 29.64 5.48
CA ALA A 23 11.20 30.99 5.96
C ALA A 23 12.22 31.05 7.12
N LEU A 24 12.45 29.94 7.83
CA LEU A 24 13.32 29.91 9.02
C LEU A 24 14.73 29.34 8.74
N ASN A 25 14.99 28.87 7.53
CA ASN A 25 16.09 27.94 7.26
C ASN A 25 17.30 28.56 6.53
N LYS A 26 17.57 29.87 6.70
CA LYS A 26 18.70 30.53 6.00
C LYS A 26 20.08 30.21 6.60
N ASN A 27 20.16 29.76 7.87
CA ASN A 27 21.43 29.60 8.61
C ASN A 27 21.57 28.27 9.37
N ALA A 28 20.71 27.27 9.15
CA ALA A 28 20.80 26.00 9.87
C ALA A 28 21.77 25.05 9.16
N ALA A 29 22.64 24.39 9.95
CA ALA A 29 23.45 23.26 9.50
C ALA A 29 22.56 22.23 8.77
N ALA A 30 23.10 21.63 7.70
CA ALA A 30 22.38 20.82 6.72
C ALA A 30 21.22 20.03 7.35
N PRO A 31 19.96 20.25 6.90
CA PRO A 31 18.82 19.58 7.49
C PRO A 31 19.00 18.07 7.37
N ASN A 32 18.65 17.34 8.43
CA ASN A 32 18.62 15.89 8.42
C ASN A 32 17.84 15.41 7.17
N GLU A 33 18.52 14.75 6.23
CA GLU A 33 17.93 14.32 4.95
C GLU A 33 17.00 13.11 5.12
N ASN A 34 16.94 12.54 6.33
CA ASN A 34 16.10 11.39 6.66
C ASN A 34 15.03 11.78 7.70
N PHE A 35 13.77 11.69 7.30
CA PHE A 35 12.60 12.04 8.12
C PHE A 35 11.91 10.84 8.77
N ASN A 36 12.53 9.65 8.71
CA ASN A 36 11.98 8.44 9.30
C ASN A 36 11.96 8.55 10.84
N LEU A 37 10.86 8.09 11.44
CA LEU A 37 10.62 8.15 12.88
C LEU A 37 10.19 6.77 13.41
N CYS A 38 10.82 6.33 14.51
CA CYS A 38 10.40 5.13 15.25
C CYS A 38 9.76 5.53 16.59
N ILE A 39 8.55 5.04 16.85
CA ILE A 39 7.81 5.28 18.09
C ILE A 39 7.59 3.93 18.77
N ALA A 40 8.22 3.72 19.92
CA ALA A 40 8.13 2.48 20.69
C ALA A 40 7.51 2.72 22.07
N GLY A 41 6.77 1.72 22.56
CA GLY A 41 6.12 1.79 23.87
C GLY A 41 5.09 0.66 24.06
N VAL A 42 4.72 0.39 25.31
CA VAL A 42 3.73 -0.63 25.67
C VAL A 42 2.30 -0.25 25.22
N PRO A 43 1.36 -1.20 25.08
CA PRO A 43 -0.05 -0.88 24.89
C PRO A 43 -0.54 0.13 25.94
N GLY A 44 -1.30 1.15 25.52
CA GLY A 44 -1.76 2.22 26.42
C GLY A 44 -0.76 3.34 26.71
N SER A 45 0.50 3.28 26.24
CA SER A 45 1.51 4.31 26.51
C SER A 45 1.34 5.63 25.74
N GLY A 46 0.24 5.79 25.00
CA GLY A 46 -0.02 7.00 24.20
C GLY A 46 0.60 7.05 22.81
N LYS A 47 1.15 5.94 22.27
CA LYS A 47 1.75 5.91 20.91
C LYS A 47 0.81 6.47 19.83
N SER A 48 -0.44 5.98 19.78
CA SER A 48 -1.42 6.44 18.79
C SER A 48 -1.83 7.90 19.00
N VAL A 49 -1.86 8.37 20.25
CA VAL A 49 -2.15 9.78 20.56
C VAL A 49 -1.05 10.68 20.01
N PHE A 50 0.21 10.32 20.26
CA PHE A 50 1.36 11.04 19.72
C PHE A 50 1.39 11.03 18.19
N MET A 51 1.13 9.88 17.55
CA MET A 51 1.06 9.78 16.10
C MET A 51 -0.07 10.62 15.50
N GLN A 52 -1.22 10.73 16.18
CA GLN A 52 -2.32 11.60 15.74
C GLN A 52 -1.96 13.08 15.83
N GLU A 53 -1.27 13.50 16.89
CA GLU A 53 -0.77 14.88 17.01
C GLU A 53 0.27 15.21 15.92
N LEU A 54 1.14 14.24 15.61
CA LEU A 54 2.08 14.38 14.50
C LEU A 54 1.35 14.49 13.15
N MET A 55 0.35 13.65 12.90
CA MET A 55 -0.50 13.71 11.72
C MET A 55 -1.17 15.08 11.60
N LEU A 56 -1.79 15.59 12.68
CA LEU A 56 -2.41 16.91 12.70
C LEU A 56 -1.42 18.03 12.39
N SER A 57 -0.19 17.93 12.92
CA SER A 57 0.88 18.89 12.62
C SER A 57 1.27 18.88 11.14
N VAL A 58 1.32 17.71 10.50
CA VAL A 58 1.63 17.58 9.06
C VAL A 58 0.49 18.14 8.21
N LEU A 59 -0.76 17.78 8.52
CA LEU A 59 -1.94 18.29 7.81
C LEU A 59 -2.07 19.81 7.99
N GLY A 60 -1.76 20.34 9.18
CA GLY A 60 -1.85 21.76 9.48
C GLY A 60 -0.91 22.65 8.67
N VAL A 61 0.17 22.09 8.10
CA VAL A 61 1.07 22.80 7.17
C VAL A 61 0.80 22.47 5.69
N GLY A 62 -0.34 21.83 5.39
CA GLY A 62 -0.74 21.44 4.04
C GLY A 62 -0.10 20.16 3.52
N GLY A 63 0.55 19.37 4.39
CA GLY A 63 1.08 18.06 4.04
C GLY A 63 -0.03 17.00 3.86
N LYS A 64 0.34 15.86 3.27
CA LYS A 64 -0.54 14.68 3.14
C LYS A 64 -0.13 13.61 4.14
N VAL A 65 -1.10 12.85 4.65
CA VAL A 65 -0.86 11.75 5.60
C VAL A 65 -1.63 10.50 5.18
N PHE A 66 -0.90 9.38 5.10
CA PHE A 66 -1.45 8.04 4.90
C PHE A 66 -1.18 7.21 6.16
N VAL A 67 -2.20 6.51 6.66
CA VAL A 67 -2.09 5.71 7.89
C VAL A 67 -2.56 4.28 7.63
N LEU A 68 -1.69 3.32 7.95
CA LEU A 68 -2.07 1.90 8.05
C LEU A 68 -2.56 1.63 9.48
N ASP A 69 -3.88 1.57 9.66
CA ASP A 69 -4.53 1.55 10.98
C ASP A 69 -5.10 0.18 11.33
N TYR A 70 -4.29 -0.70 11.92
CA TYR A 70 -4.73 -2.01 12.40
C TYR A 70 -5.70 -1.92 13.61
N GLY A 71 -5.49 -0.94 14.49
CA GLY A 71 -6.23 -0.81 15.76
C GLY A 71 -7.48 0.06 15.69
N ARG A 72 -7.79 0.65 14.53
CA ARG A 72 -8.88 1.62 14.32
C ARG A 72 -8.74 2.88 15.19
N SER A 73 -7.52 3.19 15.63
CA SER A 73 -7.23 4.34 16.49
C SER A 73 -7.39 5.67 15.76
N PHE A 74 -7.28 5.67 14.42
CA PHE A 74 -7.30 6.87 13.59
C PHE A 74 -8.64 7.07 12.88
N LYS A 75 -9.54 6.07 12.85
CA LYS A 75 -10.83 6.14 12.15
C LYS A 75 -11.62 7.40 12.48
N ARG A 76 -11.84 7.69 13.77
CA ARG A 76 -12.61 8.87 14.19
C ARG A 76 -11.94 10.18 13.74
N THR A 77 -10.64 10.30 13.99
CA THR A 77 -9.86 11.50 13.66
C THR A 77 -9.81 11.74 12.16
N CYS A 78 -9.62 10.69 11.36
CA CYS A 78 -9.69 10.74 9.90
C CYS A 78 -11.03 11.31 9.42
N LEU A 79 -12.15 10.80 9.93
CA LEU A 79 -13.49 11.25 9.55
C LEU A 79 -13.76 12.70 9.99
N ILE A 80 -13.33 13.10 11.20
CA ILE A 80 -13.49 14.48 11.69
C ILE A 80 -12.74 15.48 10.81
N LEU A 81 -11.58 15.08 10.28
CA LEU A 81 -10.76 15.91 9.40
C LEU A 81 -11.23 15.86 7.93
N GLY A 82 -12.35 15.20 7.64
CA GLY A 82 -12.87 15.05 6.27
C GLY A 82 -12.03 14.10 5.38
N GLY A 83 -11.19 13.27 5.98
CA GLY A 83 -10.37 12.29 5.26
C GLY A 83 -11.13 11.03 4.86
N SER A 84 -10.51 10.24 4.00
CA SER A 84 -11.04 8.95 3.53
C SER A 84 -10.52 7.80 4.40
N TYR A 85 -11.44 7.08 5.05
CA TYR A 85 -11.11 5.86 5.79
C TYR A 85 -11.50 4.63 4.97
N ILE A 86 -10.50 3.88 4.51
CA ILE A 86 -10.70 2.64 3.74
C ILE A 86 -10.68 1.46 4.71
N GLU A 87 -11.80 0.72 4.76
CA GLU A 87 -11.96 -0.47 5.60
C GLU A 87 -12.13 -1.71 4.73
N PHE A 88 -11.25 -2.70 4.88
CA PHE A 88 -11.41 -4.01 4.26
C PHE A 88 -12.36 -4.86 5.10
N ASP A 89 -13.66 -4.64 4.91
CA ASP A 89 -14.74 -5.41 5.55
C ASP A 89 -15.19 -6.55 4.62
N MET A 90 -15.21 -7.77 5.15
CA MET A 90 -15.71 -8.95 4.44
C MET A 90 -17.20 -8.88 4.09
N LYS A 91 -17.99 -8.12 4.85
CA LYS A 91 -19.43 -7.93 4.60
C LYS A 91 -19.68 -6.93 3.47
N ASN A 92 -18.84 -5.91 3.36
CA ASN A 92 -18.93 -4.83 2.37
C ASN A 92 -17.58 -4.67 1.67
N PRO A 93 -17.18 -5.66 0.86
CA PRO A 93 -15.86 -5.65 0.24
C PRO A 93 -15.77 -4.54 -0.79
N VAL A 94 -14.66 -3.81 -0.75
CA VAL A 94 -14.32 -2.80 -1.74
C VAL A 94 -13.22 -3.36 -2.62
N SER A 95 -13.45 -3.36 -3.94
CA SER A 95 -12.46 -3.86 -4.89
C SER A 95 -11.30 -2.88 -5.04
N ILE A 96 -10.10 -3.40 -4.93
CA ILE A 96 -8.82 -2.73 -5.18
C ILE A 96 -8.08 -3.38 -6.34
N ASN A 97 -8.81 -3.98 -7.28
CA ASN A 97 -8.23 -4.75 -8.38
C ASN A 97 -7.04 -4.01 -9.02
N PRO A 98 -5.80 -4.55 -8.89
CA PRO A 98 -4.57 -3.85 -9.25
C PRO A 98 -4.45 -3.60 -10.76
N PHE A 99 -5.20 -4.33 -11.58
CA PHE A 99 -5.20 -4.19 -13.03
C PHE A 99 -6.05 -3.03 -13.53
N SER A 100 -7.03 -2.58 -12.74
CA SER A 100 -8.11 -1.69 -13.21
C SER A 100 -7.66 -0.30 -13.68
N GLU A 101 -6.54 0.21 -13.14
CA GLU A 101 -6.02 1.54 -13.48
C GLU A 101 -4.80 1.50 -14.40
N VAL A 102 -4.37 0.30 -14.83
CA VAL A 102 -3.23 0.16 -15.73
C VAL A 102 -3.67 0.60 -17.14
N PRO A 103 -2.97 1.55 -17.79
CA PRO A 103 -3.35 2.03 -19.12
C PRO A 103 -3.24 0.94 -20.20
N GLU A 104 -4.21 0.91 -21.11
CA GLU A 104 -4.28 -0.09 -22.19
C GLU A 104 -3.76 0.41 -23.55
N ASP A 105 -3.62 1.73 -23.73
CA ASP A 105 -3.17 2.30 -25.00
C ASP A 105 -1.67 2.10 -25.24
N ASP A 106 -1.25 2.23 -26.51
CA ASP A 106 0.13 2.02 -26.95
C ASP A 106 0.96 3.30 -27.01
N SER A 107 0.56 4.35 -26.28
CA SER A 107 1.44 5.49 -26.09
C SER A 107 2.69 5.08 -25.30
N ALA A 108 3.80 5.77 -25.53
CA ALA A 108 5.06 5.52 -24.81
C ALA A 108 4.88 5.60 -23.29
N LYS A 109 4.08 6.56 -22.81
CA LYS A 109 3.77 6.73 -21.38
C LYS A 109 2.99 5.54 -20.80
N SER A 110 2.05 4.99 -21.55
CA SER A 110 1.27 3.82 -21.13
C SER A 110 2.08 2.53 -21.15
N ILE A 111 3.04 2.41 -22.06
CA ILE A 111 4.01 1.30 -22.08
C ILE A 111 4.93 1.35 -20.85
N GLU A 112 5.42 2.54 -20.48
CA GLU A 112 6.21 2.77 -19.27
C GLU A 112 5.41 2.42 -18.01
N ALA A 113 4.20 2.95 -17.86
CA ALA A 113 3.33 2.64 -16.73
C ALA A 113 3.00 1.14 -16.60
N ARG A 114 2.80 0.43 -17.71
CA ARG A 114 2.63 -1.03 -17.73
C ARG A 114 3.89 -1.77 -17.25
N SER A 115 5.06 -1.29 -17.64
CA SER A 115 6.34 -1.87 -17.24
C SER A 115 6.59 -1.69 -15.74
N ASP A 116 6.32 -0.49 -15.22
CA ASP A 116 6.38 -0.18 -13.79
C ASP A 116 5.38 -1.02 -12.98
N PHE A 117 4.17 -1.21 -13.52
CA PHE A 117 3.18 -2.09 -12.92
C PHE A 117 3.71 -3.53 -12.79
N TYR A 118 4.31 -4.10 -13.84
CA TYR A 118 4.87 -5.44 -13.73
C TYR A 118 5.99 -5.54 -12.70
N LEU A 119 6.88 -4.54 -12.63
CA LEU A 119 7.99 -4.52 -11.67
C LEU A 119 7.51 -4.42 -10.22
N THR A 120 6.48 -3.61 -9.97
CA THR A 120 5.96 -3.34 -8.62
C THR A 120 4.96 -4.41 -8.15
N PHE A 121 4.13 -4.92 -9.06
CA PHE A 121 3.09 -5.88 -8.71
C PHE A 121 3.61 -7.32 -8.62
N HIS A 122 4.65 -7.68 -9.38
CA HIS A 122 5.22 -9.03 -9.34
C HIS A 122 5.69 -9.47 -7.92
N PRO A 123 6.44 -8.65 -7.15
CA PRO A 123 6.79 -8.97 -5.75
C PRO A 123 5.57 -9.06 -4.81
N ILE A 124 4.52 -8.25 -5.05
CA ILE A 124 3.27 -8.34 -4.28
C ILE A 124 2.60 -9.68 -4.55
N LEU A 125 2.50 -10.08 -5.82
CA LEU A 125 1.94 -11.37 -6.23
C LEU A 125 2.72 -12.54 -5.65
N ALA A 126 4.06 -12.46 -5.61
CA ALA A 126 4.89 -13.46 -4.94
C ALA A 126 4.61 -13.54 -3.44
N THR A 127 4.44 -12.39 -2.78
CA THR A 127 4.05 -12.32 -1.35
C THR A 127 2.64 -12.86 -1.11
N MET A 128 1.71 -12.65 -2.04
CA MET A 128 0.37 -13.23 -1.97
C MET A 128 0.42 -14.76 -2.04
N ALA A 129 1.25 -15.32 -2.94
CA ALA A 129 1.40 -16.77 -3.06
C ALA A 129 2.13 -17.39 -1.85
N ALA A 130 3.23 -16.77 -1.41
CA ALA A 130 4.10 -17.36 -0.38
C ALA A 130 4.55 -16.33 0.68
N PRO A 131 3.65 -15.87 1.57
CA PRO A 131 3.93 -14.77 2.49
C PRO A 131 4.97 -15.09 3.57
N GLN A 132 5.17 -16.36 3.92
CA GLN A 132 6.09 -16.78 5.00
C GLN A 132 7.47 -17.16 4.48
N TYR A 133 7.52 -17.97 3.43
CA TYR A 133 8.75 -18.59 2.94
C TYR A 133 9.24 -18.01 1.61
N GLY A 134 8.46 -17.12 0.99
CA GLY A 134 8.76 -16.57 -0.33
C GLY A 134 8.65 -17.61 -1.46
N THR A 135 8.94 -17.17 -2.67
CA THR A 135 8.93 -17.99 -3.89
C THR A 135 10.34 -18.25 -4.39
N SER A 136 10.56 -19.43 -4.97
CA SER A 136 11.87 -19.85 -5.52
C SER A 136 12.25 -19.14 -6.83
N ASP A 137 13.51 -19.26 -7.24
CA ASP A 137 14.03 -18.70 -8.50
C ASP A 137 13.34 -19.27 -9.76
N LEU A 138 12.68 -20.44 -9.67
CA LEU A 138 11.84 -20.99 -10.74
C LEU A 138 10.42 -20.44 -10.70
N GLN A 139 9.90 -20.19 -9.50
CA GLN A 139 8.54 -19.68 -9.29
C GLN A 139 8.43 -18.20 -9.67
N GLN A 140 9.45 -17.38 -9.37
CA GLN A 140 9.49 -15.96 -9.73
C GLN A 140 9.24 -15.71 -11.23
N PRO A 141 10.04 -16.24 -12.18
CA PRO A 141 9.80 -16.02 -13.60
C PRO A 141 8.48 -16.63 -14.07
N MET A 142 7.99 -17.70 -13.44
CA MET A 142 6.68 -18.29 -13.77
C MET A 142 5.52 -17.36 -13.37
N LEU A 143 5.56 -16.75 -12.19
CA LEU A 143 4.61 -15.71 -11.78
C LEU A 143 4.65 -14.50 -12.71
N GLN A 144 5.84 -14.06 -13.11
CA GLN A 144 5.99 -12.95 -14.05
C GLN A 144 5.40 -13.30 -15.43
N ARG A 145 5.64 -14.51 -15.94
CA ARG A 145 5.04 -15.00 -17.18
C ARG A 145 3.52 -15.07 -17.10
N ALA A 146 2.99 -15.55 -15.97
CA ALA A 146 1.54 -15.59 -15.74
C ALA A 146 0.93 -14.19 -15.74
N LEU A 147 1.54 -13.25 -15.02
CA LEU A 147 1.11 -11.85 -14.94
C LEU A 147 1.04 -11.20 -16.34
N ILE A 148 2.12 -11.29 -17.12
CA ILE A 148 2.19 -10.72 -18.48
C ILE A 148 1.16 -11.39 -19.39
N SER A 149 1.06 -12.73 -19.35
CA SER A 149 0.14 -13.48 -20.23
C SER A 149 -1.33 -13.14 -19.93
N VAL A 150 -1.69 -13.00 -18.66
CA VAL A 150 -3.04 -12.64 -18.24
C VAL A 150 -3.36 -11.20 -18.63
N TRP A 151 -2.43 -10.26 -18.41
CA TRP A 151 -2.60 -8.89 -18.85
C TRP A 151 -2.81 -8.79 -20.36
N GLN A 152 -1.97 -9.45 -21.16
CA GLN A 152 -2.10 -9.44 -22.63
C GLN A 152 -3.46 -9.97 -23.10
N LYS A 153 -4.07 -10.89 -22.36
CA LYS A 153 -5.37 -11.47 -22.71
C LYS A 153 -6.57 -10.63 -22.26
N LYS A 154 -6.48 -9.98 -21.10
CA LYS A 154 -7.64 -9.37 -20.42
C LYS A 154 -7.52 -7.88 -20.12
N GLY A 155 -6.34 -7.28 -20.27
CA GLY A 155 -6.10 -5.87 -19.96
C GLY A 155 -6.54 -5.51 -18.54
N ALA A 156 -7.18 -4.35 -18.38
CA ALA A 156 -7.63 -3.84 -17.09
C ALA A 156 -8.74 -4.68 -16.42
N LYS A 157 -9.29 -5.66 -17.14
CA LYS A 157 -10.28 -6.63 -16.62
C LYS A 157 -9.65 -7.90 -16.08
N ALA A 158 -8.32 -8.02 -16.10
CA ALA A 158 -7.62 -9.11 -15.44
C ALA A 158 -7.93 -9.14 -13.93
N GLU A 159 -7.94 -10.33 -13.36
CA GLU A 159 -8.09 -10.56 -11.92
C GLU A 159 -7.05 -11.57 -11.43
N ILE A 160 -6.88 -11.68 -10.10
CA ILE A 160 -5.97 -12.68 -9.50
C ILE A 160 -6.42 -14.10 -9.82
N THR A 161 -7.74 -14.32 -9.93
CA THR A 161 -8.32 -15.58 -10.41
C THR A 161 -7.72 -16.01 -11.74
N ASP A 162 -7.50 -15.08 -12.67
CA ASP A 162 -6.98 -15.39 -13.99
C ASP A 162 -5.52 -15.84 -13.97
N ILE A 163 -4.74 -15.28 -13.05
CA ILE A 163 -3.36 -15.73 -12.81
C ILE A 163 -3.36 -17.14 -12.24
N ALA A 164 -4.19 -17.39 -11.22
CA ALA A 164 -4.30 -18.71 -10.62
C ALA A 164 -4.74 -19.78 -11.64
N ASP A 165 -5.75 -19.47 -12.46
CA ASP A 165 -6.23 -20.34 -13.52
C ASP A 165 -5.18 -20.59 -14.60
N TRP A 166 -4.43 -19.56 -15.00
CA TRP A 166 -3.35 -19.70 -15.98
C TRP A 166 -2.25 -20.64 -15.46
N LEU A 167 -1.88 -20.51 -14.19
CA LEU A 167 -0.87 -21.32 -13.51
C LEU A 167 -1.32 -22.78 -13.33
N SER A 168 -2.57 -23.00 -12.94
CA SER A 168 -3.16 -24.35 -12.77
C SER A 168 -3.23 -25.14 -14.08
N ASN A 169 -3.28 -24.45 -15.22
CA ASN A 169 -3.28 -25.05 -16.56
C ASN A 169 -1.87 -25.23 -17.15
N ARG A 170 -0.81 -25.14 -16.35
CA ARG A 170 0.56 -25.48 -16.75
C ARG A 170 0.82 -26.98 -16.58
N GLU A 171 1.85 -27.50 -17.23
CA GLU A 171 2.24 -28.91 -17.06
C GLU A 171 3.08 -29.08 -15.80
N GLU A 172 3.90 -28.08 -15.51
CA GLU A 172 4.84 -28.04 -14.40
C GLU A 172 4.13 -28.05 -13.04
N SER A 173 4.52 -28.98 -12.16
CA SER A 173 3.91 -29.13 -10.83
C SER A 173 4.04 -27.86 -9.98
N TYR A 174 5.22 -27.24 -9.96
CA TYR A 174 5.47 -26.02 -9.20
C TYR A 174 4.60 -24.84 -9.65
N ALA A 175 4.21 -24.79 -10.93
CA ALA A 175 3.31 -23.77 -11.44
C ALA A 175 1.88 -24.00 -10.94
N LYS A 176 1.39 -25.25 -10.94
CA LYS A 176 0.09 -25.60 -10.34
C LYS A 176 0.05 -25.30 -8.85
N GLU A 177 1.15 -25.57 -8.13
CA GLU A 177 1.29 -25.21 -6.71
C GLU A 177 1.14 -23.71 -6.49
N LEU A 178 1.77 -22.87 -7.32
CA LEU A 178 1.58 -21.41 -7.26
C LEU A 178 0.11 -21.01 -7.51
N GLY A 179 -0.55 -21.64 -8.47
CA GLY A 179 -1.98 -21.43 -8.72
C GLY A 179 -2.83 -21.74 -7.48
N ASN A 180 -2.55 -22.87 -6.83
CA ASN A 180 -3.22 -23.26 -5.59
C ASN A 180 -2.90 -22.31 -4.43
N MET A 181 -1.66 -21.83 -4.32
CA MET A 181 -1.24 -20.87 -3.30
C MET A 181 -1.96 -19.52 -3.43
N LEU A 182 -2.32 -19.12 -4.65
CA LEU A 182 -3.09 -17.91 -4.90
C LEU A 182 -4.59 -18.06 -4.61
N PHE A 183 -5.08 -19.27 -4.33
CA PHE A 183 -6.51 -19.56 -4.07
C PHE A 183 -7.20 -18.57 -3.12
N PRO A 184 -6.61 -18.14 -1.98
CA PRO A 184 -7.28 -17.20 -1.06
C PRO A 184 -7.70 -15.88 -1.72
N PHE A 185 -7.05 -15.48 -2.81
CA PHE A 185 -7.26 -14.21 -3.51
C PHE A 185 -8.05 -14.35 -4.81
N THR A 186 -8.43 -15.58 -5.20
CA THR A 186 -9.33 -15.80 -6.34
C THR A 186 -10.77 -15.55 -5.92
N LYS A 187 -11.68 -15.42 -6.89
CA LYS A 187 -13.13 -15.22 -6.67
C LYS A 187 -13.77 -16.21 -5.69
N ASP A 188 -13.21 -17.42 -5.61
CA ASP A 188 -13.69 -18.52 -4.76
C ASP A 188 -13.00 -18.54 -3.38
N GLY A 189 -11.94 -17.75 -3.21
CA GLY A 189 -11.18 -17.59 -1.98
C GLY A 189 -11.75 -16.52 -1.04
N GLN A 190 -11.30 -16.57 0.22
CA GLN A 190 -11.79 -15.67 1.27
C GLN A 190 -11.55 -14.17 0.97
N HIS A 191 -10.48 -13.82 0.28
CA HIS A 191 -10.15 -12.43 -0.06
C HIS A 191 -10.54 -12.05 -1.50
N GLY A 192 -11.10 -12.97 -2.27
CA GLY A 192 -11.40 -12.79 -3.69
C GLY A 192 -12.17 -11.52 -4.02
N ARG A 193 -13.16 -11.20 -3.19
CA ARG A 193 -14.03 -10.03 -3.39
C ARG A 193 -13.29 -8.70 -3.35
N PHE A 194 -12.13 -8.62 -2.69
CA PHE A 194 -11.29 -7.41 -2.69
C PHE A 194 -10.49 -7.23 -3.99
N PHE A 195 -10.37 -8.27 -4.83
CA PHE A 195 -9.58 -8.25 -6.06
C PHE A 195 -10.40 -8.55 -7.32
N SER A 196 -11.73 -8.63 -7.17
CA SER A 196 -12.66 -8.92 -8.27
C SER A 196 -13.38 -7.65 -8.73
N GLY A 197 -13.67 -7.54 -10.02
CA GLY A 197 -14.34 -6.38 -10.62
C GLY A 197 -13.43 -5.15 -10.74
N LYS A 198 -14.03 -4.01 -11.12
CA LYS A 198 -13.33 -2.75 -11.29
C LYS A 198 -12.92 -2.17 -9.93
N ALA A 199 -11.70 -1.66 -9.81
CA ALA A 199 -11.26 -0.93 -8.64
C ALA A 199 -12.23 0.22 -8.32
N GLN A 200 -12.69 0.25 -7.07
CA GLN A 200 -13.62 1.26 -6.55
C GLN A 200 -12.88 2.36 -5.78
N LEU A 201 -11.60 2.16 -5.51
CA LEU A 201 -10.71 3.11 -4.85
C LEU A 201 -9.60 3.45 -5.81
N SER A 202 -9.48 4.73 -6.17
CA SER A 202 -8.28 5.25 -6.82
C SER A 202 -7.32 5.70 -5.74
N LEU A 203 -6.19 5.01 -5.59
CA LEU A 203 -5.14 5.41 -4.66
C LEU A 203 -4.36 6.65 -5.17
N ILE A 204 -4.55 7.01 -6.43
CA ILE A 204 -3.89 8.16 -7.10
C ILE A 204 -4.54 9.49 -6.69
N GLN A 205 -5.78 9.48 -6.21
CA GLN A 205 -6.53 10.68 -5.82
C GLN A 205 -6.47 11.01 -4.32
N ILE A 206 -5.64 10.32 -3.53
CA ILE A 206 -5.46 10.55 -2.09
C ILE A 206 -4.22 11.42 -1.84
#